data_AF-A0A1Y3CQ08-F1
#
_entry.id   AF-A0A1Y3CQ08-F1
#
_cell.length_a   1.000
_cell.length_b   1.000
_cell.length_c   1.000
_cell.angle_alpha   90.00
_cell.angle_beta   90.00
_cell.angle_gamma   90.00
#
_symmetry.space_group_name_H-M   'P 1'
#
loop_
_entity.id
_entity.type
_entity.pdbx_description
1 polymer ?
#
loop_
_entity_poly.entity_id
_entity_poly.type
_entity_poly.pdbx_seq_one_letter_code
_entity_poly.pdbx_strand_id
1 'polypeptide(L)' 'MNTSNNYVKQIKNAKRGGYTPTLAKDINKHKIQKAIRLIDQWRKLANELKPQMQIDMALTLEECAQDLDQILRRKSL' A
#
# COMPACT_ATOMS: atom_id res chain seq x y z
N MET A 1 -26.72 -13.05 -0.41
CA MET A 1 -26.04 -12.84 -1.70
C MET A 1 -27.07 -12.98 -2.82
N ASN A 2 -27.24 -11.96 -3.67
CA ASN A 2 -28.26 -11.89 -4.72
C ASN A 2 -27.70 -12.19 -6.12
N THR A 3 -26.95 -13.28 -6.26
CA THR A 3 -26.29 -13.71 -7.51
C THR A 3 -27.29 -13.88 -8.65
N SER A 4 -28.48 -14.43 -8.36
CA SER A 4 -29.54 -14.63 -9.35
C SER A 4 -30.10 -13.31 -9.89
N ASN A 5 -30.38 -12.33 -9.02
CA ASN A 5 -30.85 -10.99 -9.45
C ASN A 5 -29.80 -10.23 -10.27
N ASN A 6 -28.52 -10.43 -9.98
CA ASN A 6 -27.44 -9.83 -10.76
C ASN A 6 -27.33 -10.46 -12.15
N TYR A 7 -27.48 -11.78 -12.25
CA TYR A 7 -27.48 -12.49 -13.53
C TYR A 7 -28.63 -12.04 -14.43
N VAL A 8 -29.85 -11.95 -13.90
CA VAL A 8 -31.03 -11.48 -14.65
C VAL A 8 -30.83 -10.05 -15.16
N LYS A 9 -30.24 -9.15 -14.36
CA LYS A 9 -29.91 -7.78 -14.80
C LYS A 9 -28.86 -7.75 -15.91
N GLN A 10 -27.83 -8.59 -15.84
CA GLN A 10 -26.82 -8.70 -16.89
C GLN A 10 -27.41 -9.17 -18.21
N ILE A 11 -28.26 -10.19 -18.19
CA ILE A 11 -28.95 -10.68 -19.40
C ILE A 11 -29.87 -9.60 -19.98
N LYS A 12 -30.60 -8.86 -19.15
CA LYS A 12 -31.46 -7.74 -19.61
C LYS A 12 -30.65 -6.61 -20.25
N ASN A 13 -29.49 -6.28 -19.71
CA ASN A 13 -28.62 -5.23 -20.26
C ASN A 13 -27.94 -5.67 -21.56
N ALA A 14 -27.48 -6.92 -21.64
CA ALA A 14 -26.94 -7.51 -22.87
C ALA A 14 -27.99 -7.51 -24.00
N LYS A 15 -29.24 -7.90 -23.70
CA LYS A 15 -30.35 -7.90 -24.66
C LYS A 15 -30.73 -6.49 -25.16
N ARG A 16 -30.39 -5.43 -24.44
CA ARG A 16 -30.65 -4.02 -24.82
C ARG A 16 -29.50 -3.40 -25.63
N GLY A 17 -28.52 -4.20 -26.08
CA GLY A 17 -27.32 -3.71 -26.77
C GLY A 17 -26.26 -3.15 -25.82
N GLY A 18 -26.44 -3.30 -24.50
CA GLY A 18 -25.46 -2.94 -23.50
C GLY A 18 -24.31 -3.95 -23.41
N TYR A 19 -23.25 -3.57 -22.70
CA TYR A 19 -22.06 -4.41 -22.53
C TYR A 19 -22.38 -5.75 -21.84
N THR A 20 -22.03 -6.85 -22.51
CA THR A 20 -22.14 -8.20 -21.93
C THR A 20 -20.88 -8.51 -21.11
N PRO A 21 -21.00 -8.81 -19.80
CA PRO A 21 -19.86 -9.22 -18.98
C PRO A 21 -19.17 -10.44 -19.57
N THR A 22 -17.87 -10.34 -19.78
CA THR A 22 -17.04 -11.45 -20.27
C THR A 22 -16.21 -12.03 -19.13
N LEU A 23 -15.85 -13.31 -19.25
CA LEU A 23 -14.92 -13.99 -18.33
C LEU A 23 -13.63 -13.16 -18.15
N ALA A 24 -13.11 -12.56 -19.22
CA ALA A 24 -11.94 -11.70 -19.18
C ALA A 24 -12.13 -10.46 -18.28
N LYS A 25 -13.32 -9.82 -18.31
CA LYS A 25 -13.61 -8.67 -17.45
C LYS A 25 -13.67 -9.05 -15.98
N ASP A 26 -14.28 -10.19 -15.65
CA ASP A 26 -14.36 -10.67 -14.27
C ASP A 26 -12.98 -11.06 -13.73
N ILE A 27 -12.16 -11.74 -14.54
CA ILE A 27 -10.76 -12.02 -14.22
C ILE A 27 -9.99 -10.70 -13.97
N ASN A 28 -10.15 -9.70 -14.84
CA ASN A 28 -9.48 -8.41 -14.68
C ASN A 28 -9.94 -7.68 -13.42
N LYS A 29 -11.24 -7.69 -13.11
CA LYS A 29 -11.78 -7.13 -11.86
C LYS A 29 -11.15 -7.80 -10.64
N HIS A 30 -11.05 -9.13 -10.63
CA HIS A 30 -10.40 -9.85 -9.54
C HIS A 30 -8.91 -9.54 -9.42
N LYS A 31 -8.18 -9.41 -10.54
CA LYS A 31 -6.78 -9.00 -10.56
C LYS A 31 -6.59 -7.59 -9.95
N ILE A 32 -7.43 -6.63 -10.36
CA ILE A 32 -7.42 -5.26 -9.82
C ILE A 32 -7.71 -5.29 -8.30
N GLN A 33 -8.71 -6.04 -7.87
CA GLN A 33 -9.03 -6.18 -6.44
C GLN A 33 -7.87 -6.79 -5.63
N LYS A 34 -7.17 -7.79 -6.17
CA LYS A 34 -5.98 -8.37 -5.53
C LYS A 34 -4.85 -7.33 -5.42
N ALA A 35 -4.60 -6.58 -6.49
CA ALA A 35 -3.59 -5.52 -6.50
C ALA A 35 -3.88 -4.43 -5.46
N ILE A 36 -5.14 -3.98 -5.36
CA ILE A 36 -5.56 -2.98 -4.34
C ILE A 36 -5.31 -3.52 -2.93
N ARG A 37 -5.67 -4.77 -2.64
CA ARG A 37 -5.42 -5.40 -1.33
C ARG A 37 -3.93 -5.47 -1.00
N LEU A 38 -3.10 -5.81 -1.98
CA LEU A 38 -1.65 -5.82 -1.79
C LEU A 38 -1.13 -4.41 -1.49
N ILE A 39 -1.57 -3.39 -2.24
CA ILE A 39 -1.17 -1.99 -1.98
C ILE A 39 -1.52 -1.58 -0.53
N ASP A 40 -2.71 -1.94 -0.04
CA ASP A 40 -3.11 -1.61 1.33
C ASP A 40 -2.28 -2.35 2.39
N GLN A 41 -1.92 -3.61 2.15
CA GLN A 41 -1.00 -4.37 3.02
C GLN A 41 0.38 -3.72 3.08
N TRP A 42 0.91 -3.30 1.93
CA TRP A 42 2.21 -2.62 1.84
C TRP A 42 2.19 -1.27 2.56
N ARG A 43 1.08 -0.51 2.44
CA ARG A 43 0.89 0.74 3.18
C ARG A 43 0.87 0.52 4.70
N LYS A 44 0.20 -0.53 5.17
CA LYS A 44 0.20 -0.90 6.60
C LYS A 44 1.60 -1.23 7.09
N LEU A 45 2.32 -2.10 6.36
CA LEU A 45 3.69 -2.46 6.70
C LEU A 45 4.61 -1.24 6.75
N ALA A 46 4.52 -0.33 5.78
CA ALA A 46 5.31 0.90 5.78
C ALA A 46 5.01 1.79 7.01
N ASN A 47 3.74 1.88 7.42
CA ASN A 47 3.36 2.66 8.61
C ASN A 47 3.84 1.99 9.91
N GLU A 48 3.89 0.67 9.98
CA GLU A 48 4.42 -0.09 11.12
C GLU A 48 5.96 0.05 11.23
N LEU A 49 6.67 0.09 10.10
CA LEU A 49 8.13 0.24 10.06
C LEU A 49 8.58 1.69 10.30
N LYS A 50 7.75 2.68 9.98
CA LYS A 50 8.11 4.10 10.05
C LYS A 50 8.60 4.54 11.45
N PRO A 51 7.95 4.20 12.58
CA PRO A 51 8.45 4.54 13.91
C PRO A 51 9.82 3.94 14.19
N GLN A 52 10.05 2.68 13.81
CA GLN A 52 11.35 2.03 14.02
C GLN A 52 12.46 2.75 13.25
N MET A 53 12.22 3.05 11.96
CA MET A 53 13.19 3.79 11.15
C MET A 53 13.45 5.20 11.68
N GLN A 54 12.43 5.85 12.25
CA GLN A 54 12.59 7.16 12.89
C GLN A 54 13.46 7.09 14.15
N ILE A 55 13.30 6.04 14.96
CA ILE A 55 14.12 5.79 16.14
C ILE A 55 15.57 5.52 15.72
N ASP A 56 15.79 4.62 14.76
CA ASP A 56 17.12 4.27 14.27
C ASP A 56 17.85 5.53 13.75
N MET A 57 17.16 6.37 12.98
CA MET A 57 17.70 7.63 12.48
C MET A 57 18.01 8.63 13.60
N ALA A 58 17.16 8.74 14.62
CA ALA A 58 17.41 9.62 15.76
C ALA A 58 18.65 9.17 16.56
N LEU A 59 18.84 7.86 16.76
CA LEU A 59 20.03 7.31 17.41
C LEU A 59 21.30 7.62 16.61
N THR A 60 21.29 7.38 15.30
CA THR A 60 22.45 7.70 14.44
C THR A 60 22.78 9.20 14.46
N LEU A 61 21.77 10.08 14.49
CA LEU A 61 22.00 11.52 14.58
C LEU A 61 22.61 11.93 15.93
N GLU A 62 22.18 11.30 17.02
CA GLU A 62 22.73 11.53 18.35
C GLU A 62 24.20 11.06 18.42
N GLU A 63 24.52 9.89 17.89
CA GLU A 63 25.92 9.40 17.78
C GLU A 63 26.79 10.38 16.99
N CYS A 64 26.31 10.84 15.82
CA CYS A 64 27.01 11.85 15.03
C CYS A 64 27.24 13.16 15.82
N ALA A 65 26.25 13.61 16.59
CA ALA A 65 26.36 14.82 17.39
C ALA A 65 27.39 14.66 18.52
N GLN A 66 27.43 13.48 19.17
CA GLN A 66 28.40 13.17 20.21
C GLN A 66 29.83 13.12 19.65
N ASP A 67 30.02 12.50 18.48
CA ASP A 67 31.32 12.46 17.79
C ASP A 67 31.82 13.87 17.46
N LEU A 68 30.93 14.74 16.94
CA LEU A 68 31.26 16.13 16.65
C LEU A 68 31.63 16.91 17.91
N ASP A 69 30.90 16.75 19.02
CA ASP A 69 31.22 17.41 20.29
C ASP A 69 32.59 16.97 20.82
N GLN A 70 32.92 15.68 20.73
CA GLN A 70 34.24 15.16 21.10
C GLN A 70 35.36 15.76 20.25
N ILE A 71 35.18 15.83 18.93
CA ILE A 71 36.16 16.42 18.01
C ILE A 71 36.40 17.90 18.36
N LEU A 72 35.33 18.66 18.58
CA LEU A 72 35.41 20.08 18.91
C LEU A 72 36.09 20.33 20.26
N ARG A 73 35.78 19.53 21.29
CA ARG A 73 36.42 19.62 22.62
C ARG A 73 37.89 19.21 22.60
N ARG A 74 38.29 18.24 21.78
CA ARG A 74 39.70 17.87 21.60
C ARG A 74 40.50 18.97 20.90
N LYS A 75 39.86 19.78 20.07
CA LYS A 75 40.51 20.88 19.31
C LYS A 75 40.66 22.16 20.13
N SER A 76 39.98 22.29 21.27
CA SER A 76 40.06 23.45 22.16
C SER A 76 41.08 23.33 23.29
N LEU A 77 41.88 22.25 23.32
CA LEU A 77 43.04 22.02 24.19
C LEU A 77 44.32 22.13 23.35
#